data_AF-A0A6J8CZB5-F1
#
_entry.id   AF-A0A6J8CZB5-F1
#
_cell.length_a   1.000
_cell.length_b   1.000
_cell.length_c   1.000
_cell.angle_alpha   90.00
_cell.angle_beta   90.00
_cell.angle_gamma   90.00
#
_symmetry.space_group_name_H-M   'P 1'
#
loop_
_entity.id
_entity.type
_entity.pdbx_description
1 polymer ?
#
loop_
_entity_poly.entity_id
_entity_poly.type
_entity_poly.pdbx_seq_one_letter_code
_entity_poly.pdbx_strand_id
1 'polypeptide(L)'
;MSSILTGVLQVIPVSAGILFGGIITSRKKFSPITCIQFLILVSLLDIVSNVVNMALGCPTPDIIGYNMQSYGSCSCLEYHGNMVSNNDLTVKPGLCSPDCQFLIPYTVVSLLFRLVLSCSSIPGFILLIRSVSASDKGIAVGFTSFIFTLLGWFPGPVLYGKIIDQACLLWSSKCNNKGACALYDNYKFRMFIYGTSAALNVGVFGLKVVQFFLARKKTDWSIEAEKTEKEKIEEESLLTKPIPLENKTIRKEESEDTPI
;
A
#
# COMPACT_ATOMS: atom_id res chain seq x y z
N MET A 1 25.66 -12.79 5.82
CA MET A 1 25.95 -11.49 5.18
C MET A 1 24.83 -11.04 4.24
N SER A 2 24.21 -11.95 3.48
CA SER A 2 23.07 -11.66 2.59
C SER A 2 21.86 -11.01 3.28
N SER A 3 21.46 -11.44 4.47
CA SER A 3 20.26 -10.92 5.15
C SER A 3 20.34 -9.43 5.53
N ILE A 4 21.52 -8.95 5.93
CA ILE A 4 21.74 -7.53 6.27
C ILE A 4 21.71 -6.67 5.00
N LEU A 5 22.35 -7.15 3.93
CA LEU A 5 22.37 -6.46 2.64
C LEU A 5 20.96 -6.33 2.04
N THR A 6 20.17 -7.41 2.09
CA THR A 6 18.76 -7.39 1.66
C THR A 6 17.93 -6.42 2.50
N GLY A 7 18.17 -6.34 3.81
CA GLY A 7 17.52 -5.37 4.69
C GLY A 7 17.83 -3.93 4.30
N VAL A 8 19.11 -3.58 4.15
CA VAL A 8 19.55 -2.22 3.79
C VAL A 8 19.00 -1.78 2.43
N LEU A 9 19.02 -2.68 1.43
CA LEU A 9 18.49 -2.40 0.10
C LEU A 9 17.01 -2.01 0.11
N GLN A 10 16.21 -2.55 1.03
CA GLN A 10 14.77 -2.26 1.12
C GLN A 10 14.47 -0.98 1.93
N VAL A 11 15.32 -0.62 2.89
CA VAL A 11 15.10 0.55 3.76
C VAL A 11 15.23 1.87 2.98
N ILE A 12 16.18 1.95 2.05
CA ILE A 12 16.46 3.20 1.29
C ILE A 12 15.27 3.62 0.39
N PRO A 13 14.68 2.73 -0.44
CA PRO A 13 13.52 3.09 -1.25
C PRO A 13 12.30 3.47 -0.41
N VAL A 14 12.10 2.80 0.73
CA VAL A 14 10.96 3.04 1.62
C VAL A 14 11.07 4.42 2.28
N SER A 15 12.25 4.78 2.77
CA SER A 15 12.46 6.11 3.36
C SER A 15 12.33 7.22 2.30
N ALA A 16 12.88 7.00 1.10
CA ALA A 16 12.73 7.94 -0.01
C ALA A 16 11.26 8.13 -0.39
N GLY A 17 10.48 7.06 -0.58
CA GLY A 17 9.08 7.19 -0.97
C GLY A 17 8.20 7.79 0.12
N ILE A 18 8.46 7.53 1.41
CA ILE A 18 7.80 8.26 2.51
C ILE A 18 8.05 9.77 2.37
N LEU A 19 9.31 10.19 2.18
CA LEU A 19 9.65 11.61 2.00
C LEU A 19 8.97 12.22 0.77
N PHE A 20 9.01 11.53 -0.37
CA PHE A 20 8.34 11.97 -1.60
C PHE A 20 6.82 12.10 -1.40
N GLY A 21 6.17 11.12 -0.77
CA GLY A 21 4.75 11.17 -0.44
C GLY A 21 4.39 12.36 0.47
N GLY A 22 5.29 12.71 1.40
CA GLY A 22 5.15 13.87 2.27
C GLY A 22 5.25 15.19 1.52
N ILE A 23 6.24 15.34 0.65
CA ILE A 23 6.43 16.52 -0.20
C ILE A 23 5.21 16.72 -1.10
N ILE A 24 4.74 15.64 -1.75
CA ILE A 24 3.56 15.67 -2.62
C ILE A 24 2.34 16.15 -1.83
N THR A 25 2.13 15.62 -0.62
CA THR A 25 0.97 15.96 0.21
C THR A 25 1.02 17.38 0.76
N SER A 26 2.22 17.86 1.12
CA SER A 26 2.44 19.22 1.62
C SER A 26 2.20 20.27 0.51
N ARG A 27 2.70 20.01 -0.70
CA ARG A 27 2.61 21.00 -1.81
C ARG A 27 1.23 21.08 -2.47
N LYS A 28 0.47 19.99 -2.54
CA LYS A 28 -0.81 19.96 -3.25
C LYS A 28 -2.03 20.34 -2.41
N LYS A 29 -1.89 20.78 -1.15
CA LYS A 29 -3.01 21.08 -0.22
C LYS A 29 -4.17 20.08 -0.38
N PHE A 30 -3.87 18.78 -0.25
CA PHE A 30 -4.86 17.78 -0.61
C PHE A 30 -6.14 17.87 0.24
N SER A 31 -7.27 17.92 -0.46
CA SER A 31 -8.59 17.63 0.11
C SER A 31 -8.64 16.16 0.58
N PRO A 32 -9.38 15.83 1.65
CA PRO A 32 -9.53 14.44 2.11
C PRO A 32 -9.98 13.48 0.99
N ILE A 33 -10.83 13.93 0.06
CA ILE A 33 -11.27 13.11 -1.08
C ILE A 33 -10.10 12.78 -2.01
N THR A 34 -9.25 13.76 -2.33
CA THR A 34 -8.06 13.56 -3.17
C THR A 34 -7.05 12.64 -2.51
N CYS A 35 -6.88 12.72 -1.18
CA CYS A 35 -6.07 11.76 -0.44
C CYS A 35 -6.61 10.33 -0.61
N ILE A 36 -7.91 10.12 -0.44
CA ILE A 36 -8.52 8.79 -0.60
C ILE A 36 -8.35 8.26 -2.03
N GLN A 37 -8.55 9.10 -3.05
CA GLN A 37 -8.32 8.72 -4.45
C GLN A 37 -6.85 8.32 -4.70
N PHE A 38 -5.90 9.07 -4.15
CA PHE A 38 -4.48 8.74 -4.25
C PHE A 38 -4.17 7.38 -3.59
N LEU A 39 -4.73 7.12 -2.41
CA LEU A 39 -4.56 5.83 -1.72
C LEU A 39 -5.16 4.66 -2.51
N ILE A 40 -6.32 4.85 -3.13
CA ILE A 40 -6.97 3.85 -4.01
C ILE A 40 -6.08 3.56 -5.23
N LEU A 41 -5.54 4.61 -5.87
CA LEU A 41 -4.65 4.46 -7.02
C LEU A 41 -3.37 3.69 -6.65
N VAL A 42 -2.73 4.03 -5.53
CA VAL A 42 -1.54 3.30 -5.06
C VAL A 42 -1.88 1.86 -4.71
N SER A 43 -3.05 1.60 -4.10
CA SER A 43 -3.51 0.24 -3.80
C SER A 43 -3.76 -0.59 -5.06
N LEU A 44 -4.27 0.00 -6.15
CA LEU A 44 -4.39 -0.69 -7.44
C LEU A 44 -3.03 -1.03 -8.03
N LEU A 45 -2.11 -0.07 -8.00
CA LEU A 45 -0.74 -0.29 -8.45
C LEU A 45 -0.06 -1.40 -7.64
N ASP A 46 -0.32 -1.50 -6.34
CA ASP A 46 0.19 -2.59 -5.49
C ASP A 46 -0.34 -3.96 -5.93
N ILE A 47 -1.64 -4.08 -6.18
CA ILE A 47 -2.23 -5.34 -6.64
C ILE A 47 -1.61 -5.76 -7.97
N VAL A 48 -1.51 -4.83 -8.93
CA VAL A 48 -0.85 -5.08 -10.23
C VAL A 48 0.61 -5.49 -10.02
N SER A 49 1.33 -4.83 -9.13
CA SER A 49 2.73 -5.14 -8.82
C SER A 49 2.88 -6.54 -8.22
N ASN A 50 2.01 -6.95 -7.30
CA ASN A 50 2.04 -8.30 -6.73
C ASN A 50 1.78 -9.37 -7.82
N VAL A 51 0.84 -9.12 -8.73
CA VAL A 51 0.57 -10.02 -9.87
C VAL A 51 1.78 -10.10 -10.81
N VAL A 52 2.44 -8.97 -11.10
CA VAL A 52 3.67 -8.95 -11.92
C VAL A 52 4.80 -9.72 -11.24
N ASN A 53 5.01 -9.54 -9.93
CA ASN A 53 6.04 -10.28 -9.18
C ASN A 53 5.74 -11.78 -9.07
N MET A 54 4.48 -12.17 -9.17
CA MET A 54 4.08 -13.58 -9.25
C MET A 54 4.51 -14.22 -10.58
N ALA A 55 4.46 -13.45 -11.68
CA ALA A 55 4.87 -13.90 -13.01
C ALA A 55 6.40 -13.85 -13.21
N LEU A 56 7.09 -12.91 -12.58
CA LEU A 56 8.53 -12.74 -12.70
C LEU A 56 9.30 -13.60 -11.69
N GLY A 57 10.44 -14.16 -12.11
CA GLY A 57 11.43 -14.72 -11.20
C GLY A 57 12.08 -16.00 -11.71
N CYS A 58 12.88 -16.62 -10.86
CA CYS A 58 13.82 -17.67 -11.25
C CYS A 58 13.27 -19.09 -11.05
N PRO A 59 13.68 -20.05 -11.88
CA PRO A 59 13.44 -21.47 -11.62
C PRO A 59 14.08 -21.91 -10.30
N THR A 60 13.58 -23.00 -9.74
CA THR A 60 14.20 -23.66 -8.58
C THR A 60 15.58 -24.19 -8.94
N PRO A 61 16.63 -23.96 -8.13
CA PRO A 61 17.91 -24.59 -8.36
C PRO A 61 17.80 -26.11 -8.11
N ASP A 62 18.35 -26.90 -9.02
CA ASP A 62 18.37 -28.35 -8.90
C ASP A 62 19.40 -28.82 -7.86
N ILE A 63 19.07 -29.90 -7.15
CA ILE A 63 19.97 -30.56 -6.20
C ILE A 63 20.39 -31.92 -6.76
N ILE A 64 21.70 -32.14 -6.86
CA ILE A 64 22.25 -33.45 -7.19
C ILE A 64 22.12 -34.38 -5.97
N GLY A 65 21.43 -35.52 -6.13
CA GLY A 65 21.39 -36.61 -5.14
C GLY A 65 20.14 -36.69 -4.25
N TYR A 66 19.04 -36.01 -4.57
CA TYR A 66 17.82 -35.95 -3.73
C TYR A 66 16.70 -36.94 -4.14
N ASN A 67 16.68 -37.49 -5.37
CA ASN A 67 15.67 -38.46 -5.79
C ASN A 67 16.29 -39.69 -6.48
N MET A 68 16.02 -40.88 -5.93
CA MET A 68 16.45 -42.19 -6.43
C MET A 68 15.45 -42.81 -7.41
N GLN A 69 14.47 -42.05 -7.92
CA GLN A 69 13.53 -42.51 -8.94
C GLN A 69 13.78 -41.79 -10.27
N SER A 70 14.29 -42.58 -11.22
CA SER A 70 14.52 -42.28 -12.64
C SER A 70 15.59 -41.23 -12.94
N TYR A 71 16.86 -41.65 -12.84
CA TYR A 71 17.95 -40.98 -13.57
C TYR A 71 17.84 -41.30 -15.06
N GLY A 72 17.31 -40.35 -15.83
CA GLY A 72 17.71 -40.12 -17.22
C GLY A 72 18.69 -38.94 -17.25
N SER A 73 19.98 -39.26 -17.33
CA SER A 73 21.14 -38.38 -17.64
C SER A 73 21.39 -37.15 -16.75
N CYS A 74 22.21 -37.32 -15.71
CA CYS A 74 22.76 -36.26 -14.84
C CYS A 74 23.49 -35.12 -15.58
N SER A 75 23.41 -33.88 -15.08
CA SER A 75 24.53 -32.90 -15.16
C SER A 75 24.41 -31.71 -14.20
N CYS A 76 25.49 -31.40 -13.45
CA CYS A 76 26.05 -30.03 -13.37
C CYS A 76 27.58 -30.12 -13.43
N LEU A 77 28.18 -29.57 -14.49
CA LEU A 77 29.58 -29.17 -14.66
C LEU A 77 29.60 -28.06 -15.73
N GLU A 78 30.31 -26.95 -15.50
CA GLU A 78 30.72 -26.05 -16.59
C GLU A 78 32.24 -25.83 -16.49
N TYR A 79 32.97 -26.32 -17.50
CA TYR A 79 34.42 -26.36 -17.60
C TYR A 79 34.88 -25.32 -18.62
N HIS A 80 35.81 -24.42 -18.26
CA HIS A 80 36.44 -23.53 -19.23
C HIS A 80 37.96 -23.49 -19.09
N GLY A 81 38.62 -24.41 -19.82
CA GLY A 81 40.03 -24.41 -20.25
C GLY A 81 41.09 -24.28 -19.15
N ASN A 82 41.70 -25.38 -18.71
CA ASN A 82 42.70 -26.10 -19.50
C ASN A 82 42.84 -27.57 -19.06
N MET A 83 43.00 -28.43 -20.08
CA MET A 83 42.95 -29.90 -20.10
C MET A 83 43.25 -30.59 -18.76
N VAL A 84 42.25 -31.26 -18.18
CA VAL A 84 42.46 -32.26 -17.12
C VAL A 84 41.96 -33.60 -17.62
N SER A 85 42.90 -34.56 -17.62
CA SER A 85 42.73 -35.96 -18.00
C SER A 85 41.57 -36.62 -17.25
N ASN A 86 40.88 -37.53 -17.94
CA ASN A 86 39.56 -38.11 -17.64
C ASN A 86 39.38 -38.86 -16.29
N ASN A 87 40.23 -38.70 -15.29
CA ASN A 87 40.20 -39.51 -14.05
C ASN A 87 40.11 -38.73 -12.73
N ASP A 88 40.07 -37.38 -12.71
CA ASP A 88 40.05 -36.59 -11.45
C ASP A 88 38.89 -35.56 -11.36
N LEU A 89 37.70 -35.89 -11.87
CA LEU A 89 36.50 -35.05 -11.69
C LEU A 89 35.85 -35.33 -10.32
N THR A 90 36.25 -34.55 -9.30
CA THR A 90 35.61 -34.62 -7.97
C THR A 90 34.31 -33.80 -7.97
N VAL A 91 33.16 -34.45 -8.15
CA VAL A 91 31.85 -33.82 -8.03
C VAL A 91 31.52 -33.63 -6.55
N LYS A 92 31.39 -32.37 -6.11
CA LYS A 92 30.95 -32.07 -4.73
C LYS A 92 29.42 -32.00 -4.69
N PRO A 93 28.77 -32.62 -3.69
CA PRO A 93 27.35 -32.41 -3.46
C PRO A 93 27.11 -30.93 -3.12
N GLY A 94 26.18 -30.30 -3.82
CA GLY A 94 25.88 -28.88 -3.69
C GLY A 94 24.69 -28.46 -4.55
N LEU A 95 24.23 -27.22 -4.35
CA LEU A 95 23.25 -26.60 -5.24
C LEU A 95 23.96 -26.12 -6.50
N CYS A 96 23.35 -26.34 -7.67
CA CYS A 96 23.84 -25.72 -8.89
C CYS A 96 23.52 -24.22 -8.85
N SER A 97 24.45 -23.38 -9.32
CA SER A 97 24.19 -21.94 -9.47
C SER A 97 23.05 -21.75 -10.46
N PRO A 98 21.90 -21.17 -10.07
CA PRO A 98 20.85 -20.87 -11.02
C PRO A 98 21.35 -19.74 -11.92
N ASP A 99 21.60 -20.01 -13.20
CA ASP A 99 21.85 -18.96 -14.19
C ASP A 99 20.55 -18.19 -14.40
N CYS A 100 20.41 -17.08 -13.69
CA CYS A 100 19.19 -16.31 -13.68
C CYS A 100 19.45 -14.84 -14.05
N GLN A 101 19.46 -14.57 -15.35
CA GLN A 101 19.59 -13.23 -15.91
C GLN A 101 18.45 -12.29 -15.45
N PHE A 102 17.31 -12.83 -15.04
CA PHE A 102 16.15 -12.07 -14.56
C PHE A 102 16.23 -11.65 -13.09
N LEU A 103 17.26 -12.07 -12.33
CA LEU A 103 17.38 -11.72 -10.92
C LEU A 103 17.57 -10.21 -10.70
N ILE A 104 18.49 -9.59 -11.46
CA ILE A 104 18.77 -8.15 -11.36
C ILE A 104 17.53 -7.31 -11.73
N PRO A 105 16.91 -7.48 -12.92
CA PRO A 105 15.73 -6.69 -13.26
C PRO A 105 14.57 -6.91 -12.29
N TYR A 106 14.36 -8.13 -11.79
CA TYR A 106 13.37 -8.41 -10.75
C TYR A 106 13.60 -7.60 -9.47
N THR A 107 14.85 -7.54 -8.99
CA THR A 107 15.18 -6.77 -7.78
C THR A 107 14.98 -5.27 -7.99
N VAL A 108 15.41 -4.72 -9.12
CA VAL A 108 15.21 -3.29 -9.44
C VAL A 108 13.73 -2.95 -9.51
N VAL A 109 12.94 -3.74 -10.23
CA VAL A 109 11.49 -3.55 -10.35
C VAL A 109 10.80 -3.64 -8.99
N SER A 110 11.18 -4.62 -8.16
CA SER A 110 10.66 -4.75 -6.79
C SER A 110 10.97 -3.53 -5.92
N LEU A 111 12.17 -2.95 -6.04
CA LEU A 111 12.58 -1.76 -5.28
C LEU A 111 11.79 -0.51 -5.71
N LEU A 112 11.57 -0.34 -7.02
CA LEU A 112 10.75 0.76 -7.55
C LEU A 112 9.30 0.67 -7.03
N PHE A 113 8.72 -0.53 -7.03
CA PHE A 113 7.38 -0.73 -6.47
C PHE A 113 7.34 -0.41 -4.98
N ARG A 114 8.31 -0.87 -4.19
CA ARG A 114 8.40 -0.54 -2.75
C ARG A 114 8.44 0.96 -2.49
N LEU A 115 9.15 1.72 -3.34
CA LEU A 115 9.15 3.17 -3.30
C LEU A 115 7.74 3.73 -3.50
N VAL A 116 7.03 3.31 -4.56
CA VAL A 116 5.66 3.78 -4.86
C VAL A 116 4.70 3.47 -3.72
N LEU A 117 4.77 2.28 -3.13
CA LEU A 117 3.91 1.89 -2.00
C LEU A 117 4.12 2.80 -0.79
N SER A 118 5.37 3.10 -0.47
CA SER A 118 5.72 3.89 0.71
C SER A 118 5.27 5.37 0.62
N CYS A 119 5.00 5.88 -0.59
CA CYS A 119 4.40 7.21 -0.79
C CYS A 119 2.99 7.34 -0.18
N SER A 120 2.28 6.23 0.05
CA SER A 120 0.92 6.24 0.62
C SER A 120 0.87 6.36 2.14
N SER A 121 2.00 6.15 2.83
CA SER A 121 2.06 6.14 4.30
C SER A 121 1.65 7.47 4.93
N ILE A 122 2.21 8.58 4.44
CA ILE A 122 1.91 9.92 4.94
C ILE A 122 0.46 10.35 4.65
N PRO A 123 -0.07 10.25 3.41
CA PRO A 123 -1.46 10.61 3.16
C PRO A 123 -2.45 9.71 3.94
N GLY A 124 -2.11 8.45 4.20
CA GLY A 124 -2.87 7.57 5.09
C GLY A 124 -2.92 8.07 6.52
N PHE A 125 -1.78 8.46 7.08
CA PHE A 125 -1.69 9.04 8.43
C PHE A 125 -2.45 10.38 8.54
N ILE A 126 -2.30 11.25 7.53
CA ILE A 126 -3.02 12.53 7.48
C ILE A 126 -4.53 12.32 7.44
N LEU A 127 -5.01 11.33 6.68
CA LEU A 127 -6.43 10.99 6.60
C LEU A 127 -6.97 10.55 7.97
N LEU A 128 -6.21 9.73 8.71
CA LEU A 128 -6.56 9.32 10.08
C LEU A 128 -6.76 10.55 10.98
N ILE A 129 -5.77 11.44 11.04
CA ILE A 129 -5.81 12.64 11.89
C ILE A 129 -6.94 13.59 11.51
N ARG A 130 -7.29 13.71 10.22
CA ARG A 130 -8.39 14.56 9.75
C ARG A 130 -9.77 13.97 9.98
N SER A 131 -9.86 12.66 10.18
CA SER A 131 -11.13 11.98 10.43
C SER A 131 -11.63 12.10 11.86
N VAL A 132 -10.75 12.50 12.79
CA VAL A 132 -11.02 12.57 14.24
C VAL A 132 -10.97 14.00 14.75
N SER A 133 -11.67 14.25 15.87
CA SER A 133 -11.68 15.55 16.54
C SER A 133 -10.29 15.91 17.08
N ALA A 134 -10.04 17.19 17.36
CA ALA A 134 -8.74 17.64 17.90
C ALA A 134 -8.40 17.01 19.26
N SER A 135 -9.40 16.69 20.08
CA SER A 135 -9.23 16.07 21.40
C SER A 135 -8.81 14.60 21.30
N ASP A 136 -9.25 13.90 20.24
CA ASP A 136 -9.14 12.43 20.16
C ASP A 136 -7.97 11.96 19.29
N LYS A 137 -7.15 12.87 18.76
CA LYS A 137 -6.02 12.54 17.86
C LYS A 137 -5.04 11.56 18.50
N GLY A 138 -4.64 11.80 19.75
CA GLY A 138 -3.71 10.93 20.47
C GLY A 138 -4.26 9.52 20.65
N ILE A 139 -5.54 9.42 21.01
CA ILE A 139 -6.25 8.14 21.19
C ILE A 139 -6.31 7.38 19.85
N ALA A 140 -6.70 8.05 18.77
CA ALA A 140 -6.81 7.44 17.44
C ALA A 140 -5.47 6.88 16.93
N VAL A 141 -4.37 7.64 17.09
CA VAL A 141 -3.04 7.22 16.69
C VAL A 141 -2.54 6.04 17.53
N GLY A 142 -2.72 6.11 18.85
CA GLY A 142 -2.35 5.03 19.76
C GLY A 142 -3.12 3.75 19.48
N PHE A 143 -4.43 3.84 19.30
CA PHE A 143 -5.30 2.71 18.98
C PHE A 143 -4.96 2.05 17.64
N THR A 144 -4.74 2.87 16.60
CA THR A 144 -4.33 2.36 15.28
C THR A 144 -2.99 1.63 15.36
N SER A 145 -2.02 2.21 16.09
CA SER A 145 -0.70 1.61 16.28
C SER A 145 -0.76 0.30 17.08
N PHE A 146 -1.62 0.26 18.10
CA PHE A 146 -1.86 -0.93 18.90
C PHE A 146 -2.44 -2.07 18.06
N ILE A 147 -3.50 -1.81 17.29
CA ILE A 147 -4.10 -2.80 16.38
C ILE A 147 -3.08 -3.28 15.34
N PHE A 148 -2.34 -2.36 14.72
CA PHE A 148 -1.34 -2.72 13.71
C PHE A 148 -0.23 -3.60 14.30
N THR A 149 0.17 -3.35 15.55
CA THR A 149 1.19 -4.14 16.24
C THR A 149 0.65 -5.53 16.59
N LEU A 150 -0.55 -5.60 17.18
CA LEU A 150 -1.16 -6.84 17.61
C LEU A 150 -1.56 -7.77 16.45
N LEU A 151 -2.14 -7.21 15.38
CA LEU A 151 -2.69 -8.00 14.27
C LEU A 151 -1.79 -8.02 13.03
N GLY A 152 -0.83 -7.12 12.92
CA GLY A 152 0.11 -7.07 11.79
C GLY A 152 1.46 -7.66 12.19
N TRP A 153 2.17 -6.98 13.08
CA TRP A 153 3.55 -7.32 13.43
C TRP A 153 3.70 -8.67 14.13
N PHE A 154 2.80 -9.03 15.03
CA PHE A 154 2.89 -10.28 15.77
C PHE A 154 2.49 -11.52 14.94
N PRO A 155 1.28 -11.58 14.35
CA PRO A 155 0.87 -12.76 13.58
C PRO A 155 1.49 -12.80 12.18
N GLY A 156 1.97 -11.67 11.63
CA GLY A 156 2.57 -11.61 10.30
C GLY A 156 3.70 -12.62 10.12
N PRO A 157 4.79 -12.56 10.90
CA PRO A 157 5.90 -13.51 10.79
C PRO A 157 5.49 -14.97 11.03
N VAL A 158 4.54 -15.22 11.94
CA VAL A 158 4.06 -16.58 12.24
C VAL A 158 3.25 -17.15 11.08
N LEU A 159 2.33 -16.36 10.51
CA LEU A 159 1.51 -16.75 9.38
C LEU A 159 2.37 -16.95 8.13
N TYR A 160 3.21 -15.98 7.80
CA TYR A 160 4.11 -16.07 6.65
C TYR A 160 5.14 -17.19 6.84
N GLY A 161 5.62 -17.45 8.06
CA GLY A 161 6.47 -18.61 8.36
C GLY A 161 5.80 -19.92 7.97
N LYS A 162 4.57 -20.16 8.43
CA LYS A 162 3.81 -21.38 8.08
C LYS A 162 3.50 -21.49 6.59
N ILE A 163 3.20 -20.38 5.93
CA ILE A 163 2.93 -20.33 4.50
C ILE A 163 4.19 -20.68 3.70
N ILE A 164 5.34 -20.13 4.09
CA ILE A 164 6.64 -20.39 3.46
C ILE A 164 7.05 -21.85 3.64
N ASP A 165 6.81 -22.43 4.82
CA ASP A 165 7.12 -23.83 5.13
C ASP A 165 6.44 -24.82 4.17
N GLN A 166 5.28 -24.46 3.59
CA GLN A 166 4.59 -25.29 2.58
C GLN A 166 5.34 -25.38 1.25
N ALA A 167 6.21 -24.42 0.94
CA ALA A 167 7.08 -24.46 -0.23
C ALA A 167 8.37 -25.22 0.02
N CYS A 168 8.57 -25.82 1.21
CA CYS A 168 9.81 -26.51 1.54
C CYS A 168 9.95 -27.83 0.77
N LEU A 169 11.07 -27.98 0.05
CA LEU A 169 11.46 -29.23 -0.63
C LEU A 169 12.35 -30.08 0.26
N LEU A 170 13.29 -29.46 0.99
CA LEU A 170 14.25 -30.16 1.83
C LEU A 170 14.36 -29.48 3.21
N TRP A 171 14.05 -30.24 4.26
CA TRP A 171 14.24 -29.79 5.64
C TRP A 171 15.67 -30.05 6.11
N SER A 172 16.31 -29.04 6.72
CA SER A 172 17.55 -29.28 7.46
C SER A 172 17.21 -30.01 8.76
N SER A 173 17.82 -31.17 9.01
CA SER A 173 17.73 -31.82 10.31
C SER A 173 19.02 -31.60 11.08
N LYS A 174 18.90 -31.19 12.35
CA LYS A 174 19.99 -31.19 13.31
C LYS A 174 19.59 -32.10 14.47
N CYS A 175 20.41 -33.12 14.75
CA CYS A 175 20.22 -34.04 15.87
C CYS A 175 18.79 -34.60 15.97
N ASN A 176 18.28 -35.18 14.88
CA ASN A 176 16.97 -35.83 14.78
C ASN A 176 15.74 -34.91 14.93
N ASN A 177 15.92 -33.59 15.03
CA ASN A 177 14.84 -32.61 15.06
C ASN A 177 14.70 -31.89 13.71
N LYS A 178 13.47 -31.46 13.39
CA LYS A 178 13.18 -30.63 12.22
C LYS A 178 13.75 -29.22 12.45
N GLY A 179 14.69 -28.79 11.61
CA GLY A 179 15.26 -27.45 11.60
C GLY A 179 14.61 -26.56 10.54
N ALA A 180 15.31 -25.51 10.12
CA ALA A 180 14.87 -24.64 9.03
C ALA A 180 14.89 -25.38 7.68
N CYS A 181 14.03 -24.97 6.76
CA CYS A 181 14.10 -25.50 5.40
C CYS A 181 15.41 -25.08 4.72
N ALA A 182 16.08 -26.05 4.09
CA ALA A 182 17.33 -25.87 3.39
C ALA A 182 17.12 -25.46 1.92
N LEU A 183 16.05 -25.97 1.27
CA LEU A 183 15.67 -25.58 -0.09
C LEU A 183 14.17 -25.40 -0.23
N TYR A 184 13.77 -24.27 -0.81
CA TYR A 184 12.39 -23.95 -1.15
C TYR A 184 12.13 -24.07 -2.66
N ASP A 185 10.90 -24.43 -2.99
CA ASP A 185 10.36 -24.31 -4.34
C ASP A 185 10.10 -22.83 -4.65
N ASN A 186 10.92 -22.22 -5.49
CA ASN A 186 10.81 -20.82 -5.91
C ASN A 186 9.47 -20.48 -6.56
N TYR A 187 8.82 -21.41 -7.27
CA TYR A 187 7.51 -21.15 -7.87
C TYR A 187 6.44 -21.08 -6.77
N LYS A 188 6.33 -22.11 -5.93
CA LYS A 188 5.37 -22.13 -4.81
C LYS A 188 5.63 -20.99 -3.84
N PHE A 189 6.88 -20.70 -3.54
CA PHE A 189 7.28 -19.60 -2.66
C PHE A 189 6.76 -18.26 -3.17
N ARG A 190 6.97 -17.93 -4.46
CA ARG A 190 6.47 -16.69 -5.07
C ARG A 190 4.94 -16.63 -5.07
N MET A 191 4.28 -17.71 -5.48
CA MET A 191 2.81 -17.79 -5.50
C MET A 191 2.24 -17.58 -4.10
N PHE A 192 2.83 -18.17 -3.07
CA PHE A 192 2.37 -18.03 -1.70
C PHE A 192 2.61 -16.64 -1.13
N ILE A 193 3.79 -16.04 -1.32
CA ILE A 193 4.09 -14.70 -0.82
C ILE A 193 3.25 -13.64 -1.52
N TYR A 194 3.33 -13.57 -2.85
CA TYR A 194 2.68 -12.52 -3.63
C TYR A 194 1.19 -12.79 -3.83
N GLY A 195 0.77 -14.04 -3.94
CA GLY A 195 -0.64 -14.42 -4.03
C GLY A 195 -1.40 -14.13 -2.74
N THR A 196 -0.84 -14.49 -1.58
CA THR A 196 -1.47 -14.15 -0.28
C THR A 196 -1.53 -12.63 -0.07
N SER A 197 -0.45 -11.92 -0.41
CA SER A 197 -0.41 -10.45 -0.34
C SER A 197 -1.46 -9.82 -1.24
N ALA A 198 -1.57 -10.26 -2.50
CA ALA A 198 -2.58 -9.78 -3.44
C ALA A 198 -4.00 -10.03 -2.93
N ALA A 199 -4.29 -11.23 -2.41
CA ALA A 199 -5.60 -11.58 -1.87
C ALA A 199 -6.01 -10.66 -0.70
N LEU A 200 -5.10 -10.42 0.25
CA LEU A 200 -5.34 -9.50 1.37
C LEU A 200 -5.55 -8.06 0.89
N ASN A 201 -4.73 -7.61 -0.08
CA ASN A 201 -4.82 -6.26 -0.64
C ASN A 201 -6.10 -6.01 -1.42
N VAL A 202 -6.69 -7.02 -2.06
CA VAL A 202 -8.02 -6.90 -2.70
C VAL A 202 -9.09 -6.58 -1.67
N GLY A 203 -9.06 -7.22 -0.50
CA GLY A 203 -9.97 -6.90 0.61
C GLY A 203 -9.79 -5.46 1.11
N VAL A 204 -8.53 -5.04 1.29
CA VAL A 204 -8.21 -3.66 1.70
C VAL A 204 -8.68 -2.66 0.64
N PHE A 205 -8.47 -2.94 -0.64
CA PHE A 205 -8.94 -2.11 -1.75
C PHE A 205 -10.46 -1.92 -1.69
N GLY A 206 -11.22 -2.99 -1.46
CA GLY A 206 -12.67 -2.92 -1.25
C GLY A 206 -13.05 -1.98 -0.09
N LEU A 207 -12.37 -2.07 1.05
CA LEU A 207 -12.58 -1.16 2.18
C LEU A 207 -12.24 0.30 1.83
N LYS A 208 -11.17 0.55 1.06
CA LYS A 208 -10.83 1.91 0.59
C LYS A 208 -11.90 2.48 -0.34
N VAL A 209 -12.47 1.65 -1.21
CA VAL A 209 -13.58 2.04 -2.10
C VAL A 209 -14.83 2.38 -1.28
N VAL A 210 -15.19 1.56 -0.27
CA VAL A 210 -16.29 1.87 0.65
C VAL A 210 -16.02 3.20 1.39
N GLN A 211 -14.80 3.40 1.89
CA GLN A 211 -14.40 4.68 2.52
C GLN A 211 -14.56 5.87 1.57
N PHE A 212 -14.22 5.71 0.28
CA PHE A 212 -14.41 6.74 -0.73
C PHE A 212 -15.88 7.10 -0.93
N PHE A 213 -16.77 6.11 -1.05
CA PHE A 213 -18.21 6.35 -1.18
C PHE A 213 -18.80 7.03 0.06
N LEU A 214 -18.42 6.59 1.27
CA LEU A 214 -18.87 7.21 2.52
C LEU A 214 -18.37 8.65 2.66
N ALA A 215 -17.11 8.91 2.29
CA ALA A 215 -16.52 10.24 2.33
C ALA A 215 -17.21 11.19 1.34
N ARG A 216 -17.46 10.73 0.10
CA ARG A 216 -18.22 11.48 -0.92
C ARG A 216 -19.60 11.84 -0.41
N LYS A 217 -20.34 10.84 0.08
CA LYS A 217 -21.69 11.03 0.61
C LYS A 217 -21.67 12.09 1.72
N LYS A 218 -20.75 12.00 2.69
CA LYS A 218 -20.61 12.97 3.79
C LYS A 218 -20.35 14.39 3.29
N THR A 219 -19.47 14.56 2.30
CA THR A 219 -19.20 15.88 1.71
C THR A 219 -20.44 16.46 1.05
N ASP A 220 -21.21 15.63 0.34
CA ASP A 220 -22.45 16.08 -0.31
C ASP A 220 -23.50 16.53 0.74
N TRP A 221 -23.68 15.81 1.87
CA TRP A 221 -24.55 16.25 2.98
C TRP A 221 -24.11 17.58 3.60
N SER A 222 -22.79 17.78 3.77
CA SER A 222 -22.29 19.03 4.37
C SER A 222 -22.53 20.24 3.47
N ILE A 223 -22.42 20.07 2.14
CA ILE A 223 -22.69 21.14 1.18
C ILE A 223 -24.18 21.48 1.18
N GLU A 224 -25.05 20.46 1.20
CA GLU A 224 -26.50 20.68 1.23
C GLU A 224 -26.96 21.37 2.51
N ALA A 225 -26.39 21.00 3.67
CA ALA A 225 -26.68 21.65 4.94
C ALA A 225 -26.25 23.12 4.94
N GLU A 226 -25.06 23.43 4.42
CA GLU A 226 -24.57 24.81 4.32
C GLU A 226 -25.44 25.64 3.36
N LYS A 227 -25.91 25.05 2.25
CA LYS A 227 -26.82 25.72 1.32
C LYS A 227 -28.17 26.02 1.97
N THR A 228 -28.74 25.05 2.68
CA THR A 228 -30.00 25.21 3.42
C THR A 228 -29.88 26.29 4.49
N GLU A 229 -28.74 26.38 5.18
CA GLU A 229 -28.50 27.41 6.19
C GLU A 229 -28.34 28.80 5.57
N LYS A 230 -27.66 28.93 4.42
CA LYS A 230 -27.57 30.19 3.68
C LYS A 230 -28.93 30.66 3.17
N GLU A 231 -29.76 29.76 2.65
CA GLU A 231 -31.12 30.08 2.20
C GLU A 231 -31.99 30.59 3.37
N LYS A 232 -31.89 29.99 4.57
CA LYS A 232 -32.58 30.47 5.78
C LYS A 232 -32.11 31.86 6.23
N ILE A 233 -30.79 32.11 6.21
CA ILE A 233 -30.23 33.43 6.57
C ILE A 233 -30.68 34.50 5.56
N GLU A 234 -30.74 34.16 4.28
CA GLU A 234 -31.22 35.06 3.23
C GLU A 234 -32.71 35.38 3.39
N GLU A 235 -33.54 34.39 3.71
CA GLU A 235 -34.97 34.56 4.00
C GLU A 235 -35.22 35.43 5.24
N GLU A 236 -34.48 35.21 6.33
CA GLU A 236 -34.55 36.03 7.55
C GLU A 236 -34.10 37.48 7.29
N SER A 237 -33.09 37.68 6.44
CA SER A 237 -32.62 39.01 6.05
C SER A 237 -33.63 39.78 5.18
N LEU A 238 -34.45 39.09 4.39
CA LEU A 238 -35.52 39.69 3.59
C LEU A 238 -36.72 40.10 4.45
N LEU A 239 -37.06 39.31 5.48
CA LEU A 239 -38.16 39.61 6.41
C LEU A 239 -37.85 40.80 7.33
N THR A 240 -36.57 41.08 7.59
CA THR A 240 -36.11 42.14 8.50
C THR A 240 -35.92 43.50 7.80
N LYS A 241 -36.05 43.57 6.46
CA LYS A 241 -35.98 44.86 5.75
C LYS A 241 -37.16 45.74 6.15
N PRO A 242 -36.93 46.99 6.59
CA PRO A 242 -38.00 47.90 6.93
C PRO A 242 -38.88 48.14 5.70
N ILE A 243 -40.19 47.94 5.87
CA ILE A 243 -41.21 48.29 4.89
C ILE A 243 -40.97 49.74 4.49
N PRO A 244 -40.80 50.07 3.19
CA PRO A 244 -40.79 51.45 2.76
C PRO A 244 -42.13 52.05 3.15
N LEU A 245 -42.10 52.99 4.10
CA LEU A 245 -43.18 53.93 4.36
C LEU A 245 -43.31 54.84 3.14
N GLU A 246 -43.77 54.30 2.02
CA GLU A 246 -44.20 55.12 0.90
C GLU A 246 -45.67 55.52 1.12
N ASN A 247 -45.81 56.82 1.30
CA ASN A 247 -46.97 57.65 1.01
C ASN A 247 -47.78 58.14 2.21
N LYS A 248 -47.24 59.18 2.86
CA LYS A 248 -48.03 60.13 3.66
C LYS A 248 -47.58 61.57 3.42
N THR A 249 -47.45 61.98 2.16
CA THR A 249 -47.17 63.39 1.83
C THR A 249 -47.84 63.84 0.53
N ILE A 250 -49.15 63.65 0.38
CA ILE A 250 -49.97 64.46 -0.54
C ILE A 250 -51.31 64.77 0.14
N ARG A 251 -51.31 65.69 1.12
CA ARG A 251 -52.48 66.54 1.43
C ARG A 251 -52.15 67.67 2.42
N LYS A 252 -51.17 68.53 2.10
CA LYS A 252 -51.05 69.87 2.73
C LYS A 252 -50.30 70.78 1.78
N GLU A 253 -51.02 71.44 0.88
CA GLU A 253 -50.80 72.81 0.39
C GLU A 253 -51.81 73.08 -0.72
N GLU A 254 -53.00 73.56 -0.32
CA GLU A 254 -53.81 74.44 -1.16
C GLU A 254 -54.62 75.33 -0.20
N SER A 255 -54.02 76.46 0.20
CA SER A 255 -54.72 77.71 0.50
C SER A 255 -53.70 78.75 0.99
N GLU A 256 -53.04 79.44 0.06
CA GLU A 256 -52.63 80.83 0.30
C GLU A 256 -52.96 81.62 -0.97
N ASP A 257 -54.09 82.33 -0.92
CA ASP A 257 -54.33 83.57 -1.66
C ASP A 257 -55.39 84.40 -0.90
N THR A 258 -54.95 85.59 -0.47
CA THR A 258 -55.70 86.79 -0.06
C THR A 258 -56.28 87.49 -1.31
N PRO A 259 -56.96 88.68 -1.32
CA PRO A 259 -57.57 89.53 -0.28
C PRO A 259 -59.04 89.95 -0.60
N ILE A 260 -59.72 90.60 0.36
CA ILE A 260 -60.49 91.89 0.32
C ILE A 260 -61.28 92.01 1.63
#